data_AF-A0A432JDT4-F1
#
_entry.id   AF-A0A432JDT4-F1
#
_cell.length_a   1.000
_cell.length_b   1.000
_cell.length_c   1.000
_cell.angle_alpha   90.00
_cell.angle_beta   90.00
_cell.angle_gamma   90.00
#
_symmetry.space_group_name_H-M   'P 1'
#
loop_
_entity.id
_entity.type
_entity.pdbx_description
1 polymer ?
#
loop_
_entity_poly.entity_id
_entity_poly.type
_entity_poly.pdbx_seq_one_letter_code
_entity_poly.pdbx_strand_id
1 'polypeptide(L)'
;MFRAETIAAEMINADPHKYAHYFLDEVQGLLEPGEFQGWRLLYGPPVPYTRERFDDTYAWMLGYSELIEPGSTYEQVVDNRAWE
;
A
#
# COMPACT_ATOMS: atom_id res chain seq x y z
N MET A 1 8.13 -7.77 12.30
CA MET A 1 7.02 -7.68 11.34
C MET A 1 7.52 -7.22 9.98
N PHE A 2 8.10 -6.01 9.88
CA PHE A 2 8.58 -5.46 8.60
C PHE A 2 9.59 -6.32 7.83
N ARG A 3 10.49 -7.06 8.50
CA ARG A 3 11.39 -8.00 7.80
C ARG A 3 10.63 -9.05 6.98
N ALA A 4 9.54 -9.60 7.51
CA ALA A 4 8.76 -10.62 6.81
C ALA A 4 8.01 -10.00 5.63
N GLU A 5 7.46 -8.80 5.79
CA GLU A 5 6.80 -8.04 4.72
C GLU A 5 7.77 -7.63 3.61
N THR A 6 8.99 -7.20 3.94
CA THR A 6 10.05 -6.94 2.96
C THR A 6 10.35 -8.19 2.13
N ILE A 7 10.56 -9.34 2.79
CA ILE A 7 10.81 -10.62 2.10
C ILE A 7 9.62 -11.01 1.24
N ALA A 8 8.39 -10.83 1.72
CA ALA A 8 7.18 -11.11 0.95
C ALA A 8 7.09 -10.22 -0.30
N ALA A 9 7.36 -8.92 -0.19
CA ALA A 9 7.39 -8.01 -1.33
C ALA A 9 8.44 -8.42 -2.36
N GLU A 10 9.66 -8.77 -1.93
CA GLU A 10 10.72 -9.30 -2.80
C GLU A 10 10.28 -10.59 -3.52
N MET A 11 9.70 -11.52 -2.79
CA MET A 11 9.23 -12.80 -3.32
C MET A 11 8.10 -12.61 -4.35
N ILE A 12 7.11 -11.76 -4.04
CA ILE A 12 5.98 -11.47 -4.94
C ILE A 12 6.46 -10.74 -6.20
N ASN A 13 7.35 -9.77 -6.07
CA ASN A 13 7.89 -9.05 -7.23
C ASN A 13 8.75 -9.96 -8.12
N ALA A 14 9.42 -10.97 -7.55
CA ALA A 14 10.23 -11.93 -8.32
C ALA A 14 9.38 -12.91 -9.13
N ASP A 15 8.25 -13.38 -8.58
CA ASP A 15 7.31 -14.27 -9.26
C ASP A 15 5.89 -14.10 -8.69
N PRO A 16 5.08 -13.17 -9.25
CA PRO A 16 3.74 -12.91 -8.75
C PRO A 16 2.77 -14.08 -9.01
N HIS A 17 3.05 -14.91 -10.03
CA HIS A 17 2.18 -16.04 -10.37
C HIS A 17 2.21 -17.12 -9.28
N LYS A 18 3.37 -17.35 -8.65
CA LYS A 18 3.51 -18.26 -7.52
C LYS A 18 2.58 -17.92 -6.34
N TYR A 19 2.26 -16.64 -6.17
CA TYR A 19 1.43 -16.15 -5.07
C TYR A 19 0.02 -15.72 -5.51
N ALA A 20 -0.34 -15.90 -6.79
CA ALA A 20 -1.62 -15.47 -7.35
C ALA A 20 -2.84 -16.04 -6.59
N HIS A 21 -2.71 -17.25 -6.05
CA HIS A 21 -3.77 -17.91 -5.28
C HIS A 21 -4.24 -17.08 -4.07
N TYR A 22 -3.34 -16.38 -3.36
CA TYR A 22 -3.75 -15.53 -2.24
C TYR A 22 -4.71 -14.40 -2.69
N PHE A 23 -4.47 -13.83 -3.88
CA PHE A 23 -5.33 -12.78 -4.43
C PHE A 23 -6.63 -13.34 -5.00
N LEU A 24 -6.57 -14.49 -5.68
CA LEU A 24 -7.73 -15.15 -6.28
C LEU A 24 -8.72 -15.66 -5.22
N ASP A 25 -8.20 -16.17 -4.10
CA ASP A 25 -9.01 -16.60 -2.96
C ASP A 25 -9.74 -15.41 -2.31
N GLU A 26 -9.09 -14.25 -2.21
CA GLU A 26 -9.65 -13.04 -1.60
C GLU A 26 -10.82 -12.47 -2.40
N VAL A 27 -10.76 -12.54 -3.73
CA VAL A 27 -11.82 -12.03 -4.63
C VAL A 27 -12.97 -13.02 -4.84
N GLN A 28 -12.93 -14.21 -4.22
CA GLN A 28 -14.05 -15.17 -4.13
C GLN A 28 -14.76 -15.45 -5.47
N GLY A 29 -13.98 -15.63 -6.55
CA GLY A 29 -14.51 -15.96 -7.88
C GLY A 29 -14.98 -14.76 -8.71
N LEU A 30 -14.74 -13.52 -8.25
CA LEU A 30 -14.91 -12.31 -9.09
C LEU A 30 -13.86 -12.18 -10.19
N LEU A 31 -12.77 -12.94 -10.11
CA LEU A 31 -11.68 -12.97 -11.08
C LEU A 31 -11.31 -14.43 -11.36
N GLU A 32 -11.28 -14.83 -12.62
CA GLU A 32 -10.72 -16.13 -13.02
C GLU A 32 -9.18 -16.09 -12.97
N PRO A 33 -8.50 -17.22 -12.74
CA PRO A 33 -7.04 -17.25 -12.65
C PRO A 33 -6.31 -16.66 -13.88
N GLY A 34 -6.86 -16.84 -15.08
CA GLY A 34 -6.29 -16.29 -16.32
C GLY A 34 -6.47 -14.79 -16.49
N GLU A 35 -7.37 -14.17 -15.72
CA GLU A 35 -7.62 -12.74 -15.73
C GLU A 35 -6.68 -11.98 -14.78
N PHE A 36 -5.93 -12.70 -13.94
CA PHE A 36 -4.98 -12.12 -13.01
C PHE A 36 -3.77 -11.52 -13.73
N GLN A 37 -3.72 -10.19 -13.76
CA GLN A 37 -2.64 -9.42 -14.37
C GLN A 37 -1.54 -9.10 -13.34
N GLY A 38 -0.73 -10.11 -13.00
CA GLY A 38 0.31 -10.00 -11.96
C GLY A 38 1.34 -8.89 -12.18
N TRP A 39 1.56 -8.44 -13.42
CA TRP A 39 2.45 -7.32 -13.76
C TRP A 39 1.97 -5.95 -13.24
N ARG A 40 0.74 -5.83 -12.73
CA ARG A 40 0.24 -4.63 -12.08
C ARG A 40 0.61 -4.52 -10.60
N LEU A 41 1.17 -5.58 -10.02
CA LEU A 41 1.60 -5.56 -8.63
C LEU A 41 2.89 -4.73 -8.50
N LEU A 42 2.84 -3.70 -7.65
CA LEU A 42 3.94 -2.76 -7.39
C LEU A 42 4.23 -2.69 -5.89
N TYR A 43 4.63 -3.81 -5.30
CA TYR A 43 4.91 -3.85 -3.87
C TYR A 43 6.26 -3.23 -3.54
N GLY A 44 6.27 -2.27 -2.62
CA GLY A 44 7.47 -1.78 -1.96
C GLY A 44 7.60 -2.38 -0.57
N PRO A 45 8.83 -2.51 -0.03
CA PRO A 45 8.99 -2.86 1.37
C PRO A 45 8.37 -1.78 2.26
N PRO A 46 7.93 -2.13 3.49
CA PRO A 46 7.53 -1.14 4.46
C PRO A 46 8.65 -0.11 4.70
N VAL A 47 8.28 1.16 4.78
CA VAL A 47 9.17 2.28 5.13
C VAL A 47 8.43 3.24 6.05
N PRO A 48 9.11 4.01 6.91
CA PRO A 48 8.47 5.08 7.67
C PRO A 48 7.74 6.05 6.74
N TYR A 49 6.50 6.44 7.08
CA TYR A 49 5.79 7.44 6.31
C TYR A 49 6.42 8.81 6.59
N THR A 50 6.82 9.57 5.56
CA THR A 50 7.55 10.83 5.75
C THR A 50 6.59 12.01 5.90
N ARG A 51 7.05 13.07 6.57
CA ARG A 51 6.31 14.34 6.65
C ARG A 51 6.08 14.95 5.28
N GLU A 52 7.11 14.97 4.43
CA GLU A 52 7.02 15.47 3.06
C GLU A 52 5.87 14.79 2.29
N ARG A 53 5.80 13.46 2.35
CA ARG A 53 4.72 12.71 1.68
C ARG A 53 3.34 13.01 2.26
N PHE A 54 3.25 13.22 3.57
CA PHE A 54 2.01 13.66 4.20
C PHE A 54 1.59 15.04 3.71
N ASP A 55 2.50 16.02 3.73
CA ASP A 55 2.24 17.40 3.33
C ASP A 55 1.78 17.46 1.87
N ASP A 56 2.46 16.74 0.96
CA ASP A 56 2.09 16.65 -0.46
C ASP A 56 0.69 16.05 -0.66
N THR A 57 0.41 14.94 0.03
CA THR A 57 -0.89 14.25 -0.09
C THR A 57 -2.01 15.11 0.49
N TYR A 58 -1.78 15.72 1.65
CA TYR A 58 -2.74 16.58 2.34
C TYR A 58 -3.04 17.84 1.51
N ALA A 59 -2.02 18.48 0.94
CA ALA A 59 -2.19 19.62 0.03
C ALA A 59 -2.97 19.23 -1.24
N TRP A 60 -2.65 18.07 -1.83
CA TRP A 60 -3.42 17.54 -2.97
C TRP A 60 -4.88 17.33 -2.59
N MET A 61 -5.16 16.72 -1.43
CA MET A 61 -6.53 16.43 -0.98
C MET A 61 -7.34 17.71 -0.72
N LEU A 62 -6.73 18.74 -0.10
CA LEU A 62 -7.37 20.05 0.10
C LEU A 62 -7.69 20.76 -1.22
N GLY A 63 -6.98 20.42 -2.31
CA GLY A 63 -7.27 20.93 -3.65
C GLY A 63 -8.59 20.44 -4.25
N TYR A 64 -9.18 19.36 -3.71
CA TYR A 64 -10.48 18.83 -4.13
C TYR A 64 -11.53 19.17 -3.08
N SER A 65 -12.41 20.12 -3.40
CA SER A 65 -13.52 20.50 -2.52
C SER A 65 -14.32 19.25 -2.14
N GLU A 66 -14.57 19.08 -0.82
CA GLU A 66 -15.33 17.97 -0.20
C GLU A 66 -14.58 16.65 0.01
N LEU A 67 -13.30 16.53 -0.38
CA LEU A 67 -12.55 15.30 -0.11
C LEU A 67 -12.19 15.14 1.38
N ILE A 68 -11.74 16.23 2.01
CA ILE A 68 -11.40 16.28 3.44
C ILE A 68 -11.69 17.66 4.03
N GLU A 69 -11.92 17.70 5.34
CA GLU A 69 -11.92 18.95 6.12
C GLU A 69 -10.48 19.37 6.49
N PRO A 70 -10.16 20.67 6.52
CA PRO A 70 -8.85 21.14 6.97
C PRO A 70 -8.68 20.95 8.48
N GLY A 71 -7.42 20.79 8.90
CA GLY A 71 -7.01 20.79 10.32
C GLY A 71 -6.26 19.54 10.79
N SER A 72 -6.13 18.53 9.93
CA SER A 72 -5.33 17.33 10.26
C SER A 72 -3.83 17.66 10.29
N THR A 73 -3.10 17.05 11.23
CA THR A 73 -1.63 17.16 11.30
C THR A 73 -0.95 15.80 11.16
N TYR A 74 0.31 15.82 10.73
CA TYR A 74 1.14 14.63 10.60
C TYR A 74 1.19 13.80 11.91
N GLU A 75 1.38 14.46 13.06
CA GLU A 75 1.51 13.81 14.36
C GLU A 75 0.22 13.13 14.84
N GLN A 76 -0.93 13.59 14.35
CA GLN A 76 -2.23 13.01 14.71
C GLN A 76 -2.55 11.74 13.92
N VAL A 77 -2.08 11.67 12.67
CA VAL A 77 -2.51 10.63 11.72
C VAL A 77 -1.42 9.61 11.36
N VAL A 78 -0.14 9.98 11.50
CA VAL A 78 0.99 9.11 11.16
C VAL A 78 1.58 8.49 12.42
N ASP A 79 1.57 7.16 12.48
CA ASP A 79 2.23 6.38 13.53
C ASP A 79 3.40 5.58 12.95
N ASN A 80 4.62 6.04 13.21
CA ASN A 80 5.85 5.36 12.81
C ASN A 80 6.54 4.61 13.96
N ARG A 81 5.89 4.41 15.12
CA ARG A 81 6.51 3.77 16.30
C ARG A 81 7.01 2.35 16.05
N ALA A 82 6.51 1.69 15.02
CA ALA A 82 7.01 0.37 14.61
C ALA A 82 8.45 0.41 14.04
N TRP A 83 9.02 1.61 13.81
CA TRP A 83 10.38 1.86 13.33
C TRP A 83 11.35 2.39 14.41
N GLU A 84 10.87 2.58 15.63
CA GLU A 84 11.67 2.98 16.81
C GLU A 84 12.16 1.75 17.59
#